data_AF-A0A7V8CWC6-F1
#
_entry.id   AF-A0A7V8CWC6-F1
#
_cell.length_a   1.000
_cell.length_b   1.000
_cell.length_c   1.000
_cell.angle_alpha   90.00
_cell.angle_beta   90.00
_cell.angle_gamma   90.00
#
_symmetry.space_group_name_H-M   'P 1'
#
loop_
_entity.id
_entity.type
_entity.pdbx_description
1 polymer ?
#
loop_
_entity_poly.entity_id
_entity_poly.type
_entity_poly.pdbx_seq_one_letter_code
_entity_poly.pdbx_strand_id
1 'polypeptide(L)'
;MVLAISQIASYAPPSALPSVPALLAMSDDVQMHLDALDAAERAVEQARAALLRSAQIRHEALMRTRAYIVAAYGRRSHVLRTIGLKPLGDRKRRARRSTVHLIPPALDAPDA
;
A
#
# COMPACT_ATOMS: atom_id res chain seq x y z
N MET A 1 -6.52 12.80 34.41
CA MET A 1 -7.14 13.23 35.69
C MET A 1 -6.28 12.76 36.87
N VAL A 2 -5.05 13.29 37.01
CA VAL A 2 -4.08 12.90 38.07
C VAL A 2 -3.78 14.07 39.03
N LEU A 3 -4.22 15.29 38.70
CA LEU A 3 -3.95 16.54 39.42
C LEU A 3 -4.71 16.70 40.77
N ALA A 4 -5.70 15.86 41.07
CA ALA A 4 -6.53 16.04 42.26
C ALA A 4 -5.93 15.43 43.54
N ILE A 5 -5.03 14.44 43.43
CA ILE A 5 -4.50 13.70 44.59
C ILE A 5 -3.34 14.44 45.27
N SER A 6 -2.58 15.24 44.50
CA SER A 6 -1.46 16.05 45.04
C SER A 6 -1.91 17.26 45.86
N GLN A 7 -3.21 17.59 45.90
CA GLN A 7 -3.76 18.69 46.71
C GLN A 7 -4.07 18.26 48.15
N ILE A 8 -3.92 16.98 48.50
CA ILE A 8 -4.03 16.51 49.88
C ILE A 8 -2.71 16.86 50.58
N ALA A 9 -2.78 17.76 51.58
CA ALA A 9 -1.63 18.36 52.28
C ALA A 9 -0.69 17.37 53.01
N SER A 10 -0.92 16.08 52.92
CA SER A 10 -0.11 15.02 53.57
C SER A 10 0.14 13.82 52.66
N TYR A 11 -0.17 13.92 51.36
CA TYR A 11 0.06 12.82 50.43
C TYR A 11 1.53 12.81 49.97
N ALA A 12 2.34 11.97 50.62
CA ALA A 12 3.64 11.57 50.12
C ALA A 12 3.48 10.23 49.39
N PRO A 13 3.68 10.17 48.05
CA PRO A 13 3.64 8.89 47.35
C PRO A 13 4.75 7.97 47.89
N PRO A 14 4.50 6.66 48.04
CA PRO A 14 5.52 5.72 48.48
C PRO A 14 6.75 5.79 47.56
N SER A 15 7.96 5.73 48.15
CA SER A 15 9.25 5.97 47.49
C SER A 15 9.57 5.00 46.33
N ALA A 16 8.80 3.92 46.20
CA ALA A 16 8.92 2.93 45.13
C ALA A 16 8.08 3.26 43.87
N LEU A 17 7.28 4.33 43.88
CA LEU A 17 6.51 4.72 42.70
C LEU A 17 7.36 5.54 41.73
N PRO A 18 7.30 5.25 40.41
CA PRO A 18 7.93 6.09 39.42
C PRO A 18 7.38 7.51 39.50
N SER A 19 8.28 8.49 39.41
CA SER A 19 7.92 9.90 39.52
C SER A 19 7.10 10.34 38.31
N VAL A 20 6.19 11.30 38.52
CA VAL A 20 5.44 11.95 37.43
C VAL A 20 6.36 12.43 36.29
N PRO A 21 7.51 13.08 36.53
CA PRO A 21 8.42 13.46 35.45
C PRO A 21 9.01 12.25 34.70
N ALA A 22 9.25 11.12 35.36
CA ALA A 22 9.68 9.90 34.67
C ALA A 22 8.59 9.34 33.75
N LEU A 23 7.32 9.38 34.18
CA LEU A 23 6.19 8.97 33.34
C LEU A 23 6.02 9.91 32.13
N LEU A 24 6.17 11.22 32.32
CA LEU A 24 6.13 12.20 31.23
C LEU A 24 7.25 11.97 30.22
N ALA A 25 8.49 11.76 30.69
CA ALA A 25 9.62 11.44 29.81
C ALA A 25 9.38 10.14 29.01
N MET A 26 8.83 9.10 29.64
CA MET A 26 8.45 7.86 28.93
C MET A 26 7.33 8.09 27.91
N SER A 27 6.37 8.96 28.21
CA SER A 27 5.30 9.33 27.27
C SER A 27 5.86 10.08 26.06
N ASP A 28 6.78 11.01 26.28
CA ASP A 28 7.44 11.77 25.22
C ASP A 28 8.30 10.85 24.33
N ASP A 29 9.03 9.89 24.93
CA ASP A 29 9.79 8.88 24.21
C ASP A 29 8.89 7.99 23.34
N VAL A 30 7.76 7.54 23.89
CA VAL A 30 6.77 6.74 23.12
C VAL A 30 6.23 7.57 21.95
N GLN A 31 5.88 8.83 22.16
CA GLN A 31 5.38 9.68 21.09
C GLN A 31 6.43 9.89 19.99
N MET A 32 7.68 10.14 20.36
CA MET A 32 8.79 10.26 19.41
C MET A 32 8.97 8.98 18.58
N HIS A 33 8.84 7.80 19.20
CA HIS A 33 8.92 6.53 18.49
C HIS A 33 7.75 6.29 17.54
N LEU A 34 6.54 6.70 17.92
CA LEU A 34 5.36 6.64 17.04
C LEU A 34 5.53 7.57 15.83
N ASP A 35 5.99 8.80 16.05
CA ASP A 35 6.25 9.75 14.96
C ASP A 35 7.32 9.24 13.99
N ALA A 36 8.35 8.57 14.51
CA ALA A 36 9.39 7.93 13.69
C ALA A 36 8.84 6.74 12.88
N LEU A 37 7.92 5.96 13.46
CA LEU A 37 7.25 4.85 12.78
C LEU A 37 6.39 5.36 11.63
N ASP A 38 5.56 6.39 11.86
CA ASP A 38 4.76 7.04 10.84
C ASP A 38 5.61 7.58 9.68
N ALA A 39 6.76 8.19 9.99
CA ALA A 39 7.70 8.66 8.98
C ALA A 39 8.27 7.52 8.13
N ALA A 40 8.63 6.40 8.77
CA ALA A 40 9.15 5.22 8.09
C ALA A 40 8.10 4.57 7.18
N GLU A 41 6.84 4.47 7.62
CA GLU A 41 5.74 3.94 6.82
C GLU A 41 5.53 4.77 5.54
N ARG A 42 5.47 6.10 5.67
CA ARG A 42 5.38 7.01 4.51
C ARG A 42 6.55 6.85 3.56
N ALA A 43 7.77 6.65 4.07
CA ALA A 43 8.94 6.42 3.24
C ALA A 43 8.84 5.11 2.44
N VAL A 44 8.33 4.03 3.05
CA VAL A 44 8.10 2.75 2.38
C VAL A 44 7.04 2.88 1.28
N GLU A 45 5.95 3.59 1.54
CA GLU A 45 4.91 3.83 0.53
C GLU A 45 5.46 4.62 -0.67
N GLN A 46 6.26 5.65 -0.41
CA GLN A 46 6.91 6.43 -1.47
C GLN A 46 7.87 5.56 -2.30
N ALA A 47 8.67 4.72 -1.64
CA ALA A 47 9.57 3.79 -2.31
C ALA A 47 8.80 2.77 -3.19
N ARG A 48 7.69 2.22 -2.69
CA ARG A 48 6.81 1.33 -3.45
C ARG A 48 6.23 2.04 -4.68
N ALA A 49 5.73 3.26 -4.51
CA ALA A 49 5.20 4.06 -5.61
C ALA A 49 6.27 4.35 -6.68
N ALA A 50 7.49 4.69 -6.26
CA ALA A 50 8.62 4.88 -7.17
C ALA A 50 8.96 3.60 -7.95
N LEU A 51 9.01 2.46 -7.28
CA LEU A 51 9.28 1.17 -7.91
C LEU A 51 8.20 0.80 -8.94
N LEU A 52 6.92 0.96 -8.60
CA LEU A 52 5.81 0.72 -9.52
C LEU A 52 5.89 1.60 -10.76
N ARG A 53 6.15 2.90 -10.61
CA ARG A 53 6.36 3.81 -11.75
C ARG A 53 7.54 3.37 -12.62
N SER A 54 8.65 2.98 -12.01
CA SER A 54 9.82 2.49 -12.76
C SER A 54 9.51 1.23 -13.57
N ALA A 55 8.73 0.30 -12.99
CA ALA A 55 8.31 -0.93 -13.64
C ALA A 55 7.37 -0.62 -14.82
N GLN A 56 6.44 0.33 -14.65
CA GLN A 56 5.56 0.78 -15.73
C GLN A 56 6.35 1.39 -16.89
N ILE A 57 7.29 2.30 -16.62
CA ILE A 57 8.14 2.91 -17.66
C ILE A 57 8.91 1.84 -18.43
N ARG A 58 9.53 0.88 -17.73
CA ARG A 58 10.24 -0.23 -18.37
C ARG A 58 9.32 -1.13 -19.18
N HIS A 59 8.10 -1.39 -18.69
CA HIS A 59 7.11 -2.17 -19.41
C HIS A 59 6.67 -1.48 -20.69
N GLU A 60 6.38 -0.19 -20.64
CA GLU A 60 6.02 0.60 -21.83
C GLU A 60 7.15 0.62 -22.85
N ALA A 61 8.39 0.84 -22.41
CA ALA A 61 9.56 0.79 -23.27
C ALA A 61 9.67 -0.58 -23.96
N LEU A 62 9.52 -1.67 -23.21
CA LEU A 62 9.51 -3.03 -23.77
C LEU A 62 8.40 -3.22 -24.81
N MET A 63 7.19 -2.70 -24.56
CA MET A 63 6.09 -2.81 -25.51
C MET A 63 6.31 -1.99 -26.77
N ARG A 64 6.86 -0.77 -26.66
CA ARG A 64 7.24 0.05 -27.81
C ARG A 64 8.32 -0.63 -28.65
N THR A 65 9.38 -1.13 -28.02
CA THR A 65 10.44 -1.88 -28.69
C THR A 65 9.89 -3.13 -29.37
N ARG A 66 9.01 -3.87 -28.69
CA ARG A 66 8.33 -5.03 -29.28
C ARG A 66 7.51 -4.64 -30.51
N ALA A 67 6.77 -3.53 -30.46
CA ALA A 67 5.98 -3.04 -31.59
C ALA A 67 6.89 -2.67 -32.77
N TYR A 68 8.00 -1.99 -32.51
CA TYR A 68 9.01 -1.63 -33.51
C TYR A 68 9.59 -2.86 -34.20
N ILE A 69 10.03 -3.86 -33.41
CA ILE A 69 10.58 -5.12 -33.96
C ILE A 69 9.53 -5.85 -34.81
N VAL A 70 8.28 -5.90 -34.36
CA VAL A 70 7.19 -6.52 -35.14
C VAL A 70 6.93 -5.76 -36.46
N ALA A 71 7.03 -4.43 -36.46
CA ALA A 71 6.88 -3.62 -37.66
C ALA A 71 8.05 -3.83 -38.64
N ALA A 72 9.29 -3.88 -38.13
CA ALA A 72 10.50 -4.03 -38.94
C ALA A 72 10.63 -5.40 -39.62
N TYR A 73 10.38 -6.50 -38.88
CA TYR A 73 10.53 -7.86 -39.42
C TYR A 73 9.25 -8.40 -40.05
N GLY A 74 8.11 -7.75 -39.81
CA GLY A 74 6.80 -8.25 -40.24
C GLY A 74 6.28 -9.38 -39.35
N ARG A 75 4.96 -9.41 -39.15
CA ARG A 75 4.27 -10.19 -38.12
C ARG A 75 4.42 -11.72 -38.25
N ARG A 76 4.92 -12.24 -39.38
CA ARG A 76 5.12 -13.68 -39.66
C ARG A 76 6.59 -14.09 -39.77
N SER A 77 7.54 -13.19 -39.51
CA SER A 77 8.96 -13.50 -39.63
C SER A 77 9.40 -14.57 -38.62
N HIS A 78 10.23 -15.49 -39.09
CA HIS A 78 10.86 -16.55 -38.28
C HIS A 78 11.66 -15.97 -37.10
N VAL A 79 12.26 -14.78 -37.28
CA VAL A 79 13.04 -14.07 -36.27
C VAL A 79 12.17 -13.66 -35.06
N LEU A 80 10.88 -13.37 -35.26
CA LEU A 80 9.98 -13.07 -34.13
C LEU A 80 9.63 -14.32 -33.31
N ARG A 81 9.65 -15.50 -33.94
CA ARG A 81 9.34 -16.78 -33.28
C ARG A 81 10.49 -17.23 -32.37
N THR A 82 11.74 -17.01 -32.78
CA THR A 82 12.92 -17.33 -31.96
C THR A 82 12.98 -16.49 -30.69
N ILE A 83 12.48 -15.25 -30.73
CA ILE A 83 12.37 -14.35 -29.57
C ILE A 83 11.07 -14.60 -28.75
N GLY A 84 10.32 -15.67 -29.06
CA GLY A 84 9.10 -16.05 -28.33
C GLY A 84 7.90 -15.12 -28.54
N LEU A 85 7.94 -14.22 -29.52
CA LEU A 85 6.84 -13.31 -29.81
C LEU A 85 5.77 -14.03 -30.63
N LYS A 86 4.79 -14.63 -29.94
CA LYS A 86 3.67 -15.33 -30.59
C LYS A 86 2.83 -14.42 -31.50
N PRO A 87 2.38 -14.92 -32.67
CA PRO A 87 1.39 -14.26 -33.52
C PRO A 87 0.10 -13.93 -32.73
N LEU A 88 -0.59 -12.84 -33.08
CA LEU A 88 -1.84 -12.45 -32.39
C LEU A 88 -2.93 -13.53 -32.43
N GLY A 89 -2.91 -14.42 -33.44
CA GLY A 89 -3.86 -15.53 -33.58
C GLY A 89 -3.64 -16.67 -32.57
N ASP A 90 -2.41 -16.85 -32.08
CA ASP A 90 -2.06 -17.93 -31.13
C ASP A 90 -2.17 -17.52 -29.67
N ARG A 91 -2.53 -16.25 -29.41
CA ARG A 91 -2.77 -15.78 -28.05
C ARG A 91 -4.15 -16.28 -27.61
N LYS A 92 -4.19 -17.19 -26.64
CA LYS A 92 -5.43 -17.56 -25.95
C LYS A 92 -6.14 -16.28 -25.49
N ARG A 93 -7.29 -15.97 -26.09
CA ARG A 93 -8.17 -14.90 -25.60
C ARG A 93 -8.69 -15.33 -24.23
N ARG A 94 -8.50 -14.48 -23.21
CA ARG A 94 -9.13 -14.70 -21.90
C ARG A 94 -10.64 -14.70 -22.11
N ALA A 95 -11.31 -15.77 -21.71
CA ALA A 95 -12.77 -15.82 -21.71
C ALA A 95 -13.29 -14.64 -20.86
N ARG A 96 -14.20 -13.84 -21.43
CA ARG A 96 -14.83 -12.74 -20.70
C ARG A 96 -15.59 -13.34 -19.50
N ARG A 97 -15.16 -13.04 -18.27
CA ARG A 97 -16.01 -13.25 -17.09
C ARG A 97 -17.18 -12.29 -17.24
N SER A 98 -18.36 -12.82 -17.56
CA SER A 98 -19.62 -12.10 -17.40
C SER A 98 -19.84 -11.88 -15.91
N THR A 99 -19.50 -10.70 -15.41
CA THR A 99 -19.95 -10.21 -14.12
C THR A 99 -21.45 -9.94 -14.23
N VAL A 100 -22.27 -10.97 -14.00
CA VAL A 100 -23.68 -10.79 -13.68
C VAL A 100 -23.71 -10.13 -12.30
N HIS A 101 -23.89 -8.81 -12.28
CA HIS A 101 -24.16 -8.07 -11.05
C HIS A 101 -25.52 -8.53 -10.54
N LEU A 102 -25.52 -9.44 -9.56
CA LEU A 102 -26.64 -9.65 -8.67
C LEU A 102 -26.72 -8.41 -7.77
N ILE A 103 -27.67 -7.53 -8.08
CA ILE A 103 -28.10 -6.45 -7.19
C ILE A 103 -28.77 -7.12 -5.99
N PRO A 104 -28.30 -6.94 -4.75
CA PRO A 104 -29.04 -7.44 -3.59
C PRO A 104 -30.34 -6.63 -3.42
N PRO A 105 -31.48 -7.27 -3.12
CA PRO A 105 -32.73 -6.55 -2.88
C PRO A 105 -32.58 -5.63 -1.65
N ALA A 106 -33.12 -4.43 -1.78
CA ALA A 106 -33.11 -3.42 -0.72
C ALA A 106 -33.79 -3.97 0.54
N LEU A 107 -33.13 -3.80 1.68
CA LEU A 107 -33.70 -4.00 3.00
C LEU A 107 -34.76 -2.92 3.22
N ASP A 108 -36.02 -3.31 3.28
CA ASP A 108 -37.13 -2.46 3.72
C ASP A 108 -36.85 -1.97 5.15
N ALA A 109 -36.98 -0.67 5.35
CA ALA A 109 -36.85 -0.01 6.65
C ALA A 109 -38.02 -0.36 7.58
N PRO A 110 -37.84 -0.36 8.91
CA PRO A 110 -38.92 -0.66 9.85
C PRO A 110 -39.91 0.50 9.94
N ASP A 111 -41.20 0.19 9.77
CA ASP A 111 -42.30 1.11 10.05
C ASP A 111 -42.36 1.50 11.53
N ALA A 112 -42.79 2.74 11.73
CA ALA A 112 -42.93 3.48 12.99
C ALA A 112 -44.02 2.91 13.93
#